data_AF-A0A6L8K7W0-F1
#
_entry.id   AF-A0A6L8K7W0-F1
#
_cell.length_a   1.000
_cell.length_b   1.000
_cell.length_c   1.000
_cell.angle_alpha   90.00
_cell.angle_beta   90.00
_cell.angle_gamma   90.00
#
_symmetry.space_group_name_H-M   'P 1'
#
loop_
_entity.id
_entity.type
_entity.pdbx_description
1 polymer ?
#
loop_
_entity_poly.entity_id
_entity_poly.type
_entity_poly.pdbx_seq_one_letter_code
_entity_poly.pdbx_strand_id
1 'polypeptide(L)' 'MKNEMKDGRPPVGSLVRAVGDPDGQIMEVTNNALGEQHDWEGVRNGIYCVWHIDGEERFEVYRPGQLVIVGLPQNSL' A
#
# COMPACT_ATOMS: atom_id res chain seq x y z
N MET A 1 6.74 18.81 8.92
CA MET A 1 6.88 17.51 8.24
C MET A 1 5.50 16.88 8.20
N LYS A 2 4.77 17.04 7.08
CA LYS A 2 3.43 16.46 6.86
C LYS A 2 3.55 15.58 5.62
N ASN A 3 4.18 14.42 5.75
CA ASN A 3 4.10 13.38 4.73
C ASN A 3 2.80 12.61 4.98
N GLU A 4 1.70 13.33 4.83
CA GLU A 4 0.33 12.85 4.97
C GLU A 4 -0.02 12.09 3.69
N MET A 5 -0.72 10.96 3.81
CA MET A 5 -1.27 10.26 2.65
C MET A 5 -2.03 11.25 1.77
N LYS A 6 -1.72 11.26 0.47
CA LYS A 6 -2.42 12.14 -0.46
C LYS A 6 -3.67 11.42 -0.95
N ASP A 7 -4.84 11.96 -0.67
CA ASP A 7 -6.13 11.37 -1.08
C ASP A 7 -6.31 9.91 -0.63
N GLY A 8 -5.80 9.57 0.57
CA GLY A 8 -5.82 8.20 1.09
C GLY A 8 -4.81 7.25 0.44
N ARG A 9 -3.85 7.78 -0.33
CA ARG A 9 -2.79 7.02 -1.00
C ARG A 9 -1.46 7.21 -0.26
N PRO A 10 -0.89 6.15 0.30
CA PRO A 10 0.47 6.18 0.82
C PRO A 10 1.49 6.43 -0.31
N PRO A 11 2.63 7.07 -0.04
CA PRO A 11 3.74 7.15 -0.99
C PRO A 11 4.28 5.76 -1.37
N VAL A 12 4.84 5.62 -2.57
CA VAL A 12 5.61 4.43 -2.97
C VAL A 12 6.79 4.22 -2.03
N GLY A 13 7.07 2.95 -1.68
CA GLY A 13 8.08 2.54 -0.70
C GLY A 13 7.65 2.67 0.76
N SER A 14 6.41 3.12 1.02
CA SER A 14 5.88 3.14 2.39
C SER A 14 5.54 1.72 2.83
N LEU A 15 5.82 1.42 4.10
CA LEU A 15 5.31 0.22 4.75
C LEU A 15 3.91 0.50 5.29
N VAL A 16 2.96 -0.35 4.95
CA VAL A 16 1.53 -0.17 5.22
C VAL A 16 0.90 -1.45 5.76
N ARG A 17 -0.27 -1.32 6.37
CA ARG A 17 -1.18 -2.45 6.62
C ARG A 17 -2.63 -2.03 6.46
N ALA A 18 -3.55 -3.00 6.45
CA ALA A 18 -4.98 -2.73 6.41
C ALA A 18 -5.49 -1.97 7.65
N VAL A 19 -6.38 -1.00 7.42
CA VAL A 19 -7.15 -0.32 8.48
C VAL A 19 -8.00 -1.36 9.19
N GLY A 20 -8.01 -1.32 10.53
CA GLY A 20 -8.81 -2.23 11.35
C GLY A 20 -8.16 -3.57 11.66
N ASP A 21 -6.97 -3.85 11.15
CA ASP A 21 -6.28 -5.13 11.39
C ASP A 21 -4.96 -5.02 12.18
N PRO A 22 -5.01 -4.84 13.52
CA PRO A 22 -3.99 -5.10 14.54
C PRO A 22 -2.63 -5.59 14.14
N ASP A 23 -2.73 -6.81 13.70
CA ASP A 23 -1.67 -7.80 13.60
C ASP A 23 -1.59 -8.29 12.16
N GLY A 24 -2.29 -7.59 11.26
CA GLY A 24 -2.29 -7.81 9.84
C GLY A 24 -0.92 -7.60 9.23
N GLN A 25 -0.80 -8.12 8.02
CA GLN A 25 0.45 -8.12 7.31
C GLN A 25 0.98 -6.70 7.05
N ILE A 26 2.29 -6.53 7.26
CA ILE A 26 3.00 -5.35 6.81
C ILE A 26 3.40 -5.57 5.35
N MET A 27 2.99 -4.63 4.50
CA MET A 27 3.20 -4.66 3.05
C MET A 27 3.96 -3.42 2.61
N GLU A 28 4.68 -3.51 1.50
CA GLU A 28 5.30 -2.37 0.84
C GLU A 28 4.43 -1.89 -0.32
N VAL A 29 4.20 -0.58 -0.40
CA VAL A 29 3.50 0.03 -1.55
C VAL A 29 4.46 0.15 -2.73
N THR A 30 4.24 -0.61 -3.80
CA THR A 30 5.06 -0.50 -5.02
C THR A 30 4.41 0.40 -6.07
N ASN A 31 3.08 0.54 -6.05
CA ASN A 31 2.36 1.52 -6.86
C ASN A 31 1.16 2.08 -6.09
N ASN A 32 1.12 3.40 -5.91
CA ASN A 32 0.05 4.04 -5.14
C ASN A 32 -1.17 4.50 -5.97
N ALA A 33 -1.14 4.30 -7.29
CA ALA A 33 -2.24 4.58 -8.21
C ALA A 33 -2.11 3.72 -9.47
N LEU A 34 -2.68 2.51 -9.44
CA LEU A 34 -2.86 1.71 -10.66
C LEU A 34 -3.72 2.53 -11.64
N GLY A 35 -3.27 2.74 -12.88
CA GLY A 35 -3.98 3.63 -13.81
C GLY A 35 -5.45 3.24 -14.04
N GLU A 36 -6.26 4.12 -14.63
CA GLU A 36 -7.71 3.88 -14.84
C GLU A 36 -8.06 2.60 -15.62
N GLN A 37 -7.12 2.08 -16.40
CA GLN A 37 -7.28 0.85 -17.17
C GLN A 37 -7.06 -0.43 -16.36
N HIS A 38 -6.56 -0.31 -15.13
CA HIS A 38 -6.31 -1.43 -14.23
C HIS A 38 -7.44 -1.51 -13.20
N ASP A 39 -8.45 -2.32 -13.51
CA ASP A 39 -9.45 -2.80 -12.56
C ASP A 39 -9.02 -4.19 -12.11
N TRP A 40 -8.42 -4.27 -10.93
CA TRP A 40 -7.90 -5.53 -10.36
C TRP A 40 -8.78 -5.91 -9.18
N GLU A 41 -9.42 -7.08 -9.26
CA GLU A 41 -10.32 -7.59 -8.22
C GLU A 41 -11.49 -6.63 -7.87
N GLY A 42 -11.95 -5.85 -8.85
CA GLY A 42 -13.00 -4.84 -8.67
C GLY A 42 -12.52 -3.55 -8.01
N VAL A 43 -11.20 -3.40 -7.82
CA VAL A 43 -10.55 -2.18 -7.34
C VAL A 43 -9.98 -1.40 -8.51
N ARG A 44 -10.77 -0.43 -9.00
CA ARG A 44 -10.29 0.58 -9.95
C ARG A 44 -9.41 1.61 -9.24
N ASN A 45 -8.28 1.91 -9.87
CA ASN A 45 -7.33 2.90 -9.37
C ASN A 45 -6.82 2.60 -7.96
N GLY A 46 -6.54 1.32 -7.72
CA GLY A 46 -6.06 0.80 -6.44
C GLY A 46 -4.62 1.13 -6.14
N ILE A 47 -4.22 0.74 -4.93
CA ILE A 47 -2.85 0.78 -4.41
C ILE A 47 -2.35 -0.66 -4.43
N TYR A 48 -1.28 -0.92 -5.17
CA TYR A 48 -0.66 -2.23 -5.26
C TYR A 48 0.41 -2.37 -4.17
N CYS A 49 0.26 -3.43 -3.39
CA CYS A 49 1.08 -3.74 -2.24
C CYS A 49 1.69 -5.13 -2.40
N VAL A 50 2.94 -5.30 -1.94
CA VAL A 50 3.61 -6.60 -1.91
C VAL A 50 4.09 -6.95 -0.51
N TRP A 51 4.20 -8.24 -0.24
CA TRP A 51 4.74 -8.81 0.99
C TRP A 51 5.29 -10.20 0.72
N HIS A 52 5.94 -10.81 1.71
CA HIS A 52 6.57 -12.12 1.55
C HIS A 52 6.11 -13.10 2.64
N ILE A 53 5.76 -14.32 2.24
CA ILE A 53 5.57 -15.49 3.13
C ILE A 53 6.55 -16.57 2.70
N ASP A 54 7.36 -17.06 3.63
CA ASP A 54 8.27 -18.19 3.38
C ASP A 54 9.18 -18.00 2.14
N GLY A 55 9.52 -16.75 1.84
CA GLY A 55 10.32 -16.37 0.67
C GLY A 55 9.54 -16.20 -0.64
N GLU A 56 8.24 -16.45 -0.65
CA GLU A 56 7.35 -16.20 -1.80
C GLU A 56 6.72 -14.82 -1.73
N GLU A 57 6.79 -14.06 -2.83
CA GLU A 57 6.10 -12.78 -2.97
C GLU A 57 4.59 -13.00 -3.07
N ARG A 58 3.85 -12.22 -2.30
CA ARG A 58 2.40 -12.09 -2.31
C ARG A 58 2.05 -10.64 -2.62
N PHE A 59 0.90 -10.42 -3.27
CA PHE A 59 0.44 -9.08 -3.59
C PHE A 59 -1.04 -8.93 -3.27
N GLU A 60 -1.44 -7.69 -2.97
CA GLU A 60 -2.82 -7.29 -2.74
C GLU A 60 -3.06 -5.89 -3.31
N VAL A 61 -4.32 -5.61 -3.67
CA VAL A 61 -4.74 -4.30 -4.18
C VAL A 61 -5.80 -3.69 -3.26
N TYR A 62 -5.52 -2.49 -2.77
CA TYR A 62 -6.39 -1.78 -1.84
C TYR A 62 -7.00 -0.51 -2.44
N ARG A 63 -8.19 -0.13 -1.98
CA ARG A 63 -8.75 1.20 -2.28
C ARG A 63 -8.02 2.27 -1.45
N PRO A 64 -7.97 3.52 -1.96
CA PRO A 64 -7.52 4.64 -1.15
C PRO A 64 -8.28 4.73 0.17
N GLY A 65 -7.55 4.98 1.26
CA GLY A 65 -8.10 5.06 2.61
C GLY A 65 -8.28 3.72 3.34
N GLN A 66 -7.97 2.58 2.72
CA GLN A 66 -7.99 1.27 3.40
C GLN A 66 -6.67 0.89 4.07
N LEU A 67 -5.65 1.73 3.97
CA LEU A 67 -4.30 1.46 4.46
C LEU A 67 -3.86 2.48 5.50
N VAL A 68 -3.06 2.04 6.47
CA VAL A 68 -2.33 2.88 7.42
C VAL A 68 -0.82 2.71 7.21
N ILE A 69 -0.06 3.80 7.26
CA ILE A 69 1.41 3.75 7.19
C ILE A 69 1.94 3.30 8.55
N VAL A 70 2.79 2.27 8.54
CA VAL A 70 3.46 1.72 9.73
C VAL A 70 4.98 1.94 9.70
N GLY A 71 5.53 2.39 8.57
CA GLY A 71 6.94 2.75 8.42
C GLY A 71 7.17 3.79 7.32
N LEU A 72 8.11 4.70 7.52
CA LEU A 72 8.45 5.75 6.55
C LEU A 72 9.25 5.17 5.37
N PRO A 73 9.13 5.76 4.16
CA PRO A 73 9.90 5.32 3.01
C PRO A 73 11.41 5.39 3.29
N GLN A 74 12.13 4.30 2.99
CA GLN A 74 13.57 4.15 3.29
C GLN A 74 14.47 5.18 2.58
N ASN A 75 13.96 5.98 1.64
CA ASN A 75 14.73 6.98 0.90
C ASN A 75 14.44 8.42 1.33
N SER A 76 14.69 8.73 2.61
CA SER A 76 14.83 10.12 3.09
C SER A 76 16.28 10.42 3.46
N LEU A 77 17.18 10.44 2.47
CA LEU A 77 18.54 10.98 2.55
C LEU A 77 18.85 11.78 1.29
#